data_AF-W9WAQ9-F1
#
_entry.id   AF-W9WAQ9-F1
#
_cell.length_a   1.000
_cell.length_b   1.000
_cell.length_c   1.000
_cell.angle_alpha   90.00
_cell.angle_beta   90.00
_cell.angle_gamma   90.00
#
_symmetry.space_group_name_H-M   'P 1'
#
loop_
_entity.id
_entity.type
_entity.pdbx_description
1 polymer ?
#
loop_
_entity_poly.entity_id
_entity_poly.type
_entity_poly.pdbx_seq_one_letter_code
_entity_poly.pdbx_strand_id
1 'polypeptide(L)'
;MPRFTPLRVLLLIPVFYALLVLLWAALPSPEVPWGTDIVGKAAEHLWRGGTITRVYDVDDFFPYADSSPYVHKARRSQRMSFALDFAYNASSRGLTIGGPRDAQVWNVSMLVEVASYEDDNVYLTESFGVDVKTGDRDGVNLPWFTPADATLLFWDIHEEVVDVPLRLRAHGDRNIQVLPDSEVWEHEEYASRQQSIVPLLTLVLDPTDTERELRHAIWPSGDVAPNSSPTSTFKARRAVLRILLPSWFLVADVLLPRVGRLILVLATTVSFAFWMSLAYAAVVLACWKASGMADFWPWARTFWMTRCVVGYLGAKISPPKDPAEGKLAVDKGEGGEVATTGPTPLTSPWAFFTSSSPLDDLFVTFEATKPLVRPIGRSGLRRRRTGDLEGQVESAASSSAASKEVDGENVTGESSAAPE
;
A
#
# COMPACT_ATOMS: atom_id res chain seq x y z
N MET A 1 -10.25 -24.32 24.64
CA MET A 1 -9.14 -23.58 23.99
C MET A 1 -9.32 -23.66 22.48
N PRO A 2 -9.47 -22.54 21.76
CA PRO A 2 -9.66 -22.55 20.31
C PRO A 2 -8.43 -23.19 19.62
N ARG A 3 -8.69 -24.18 18.75
CA ARG A 3 -7.64 -24.84 17.96
C ARG A 3 -7.24 -23.90 16.81
N PHE A 4 -6.02 -23.36 16.85
CA PHE A 4 -5.43 -22.60 15.74
C PHE A 4 -4.86 -23.59 14.72
N THR A 5 -5.49 -23.70 13.55
CA THR A 5 -4.96 -24.43 12.39
C THR A 5 -4.28 -23.45 11.43
N PRO A 6 -3.22 -23.86 10.71
CA PRO A 6 -2.50 -22.98 9.77
C PRO A 6 -3.42 -22.43 8.67
N LEU A 7 -4.43 -23.21 8.25
CA LEU A 7 -5.46 -22.77 7.31
C LEU A 7 -6.24 -21.55 7.82
N ARG A 8 -6.61 -21.54 9.10
CA ARG A 8 -7.32 -20.40 9.73
C ARG A 8 -6.44 -19.16 9.73
N VAL A 9 -5.15 -19.30 10.00
CA VAL A 9 -4.20 -18.18 9.94
C VAL A 9 -4.09 -17.62 8.52
N LEU A 10 -4.02 -18.49 7.51
CA LEU A 10 -3.96 -18.08 6.12
C LEU A 10 -5.23 -17.34 5.67
N LEU A 11 -6.41 -17.78 6.13
CA LEU A 11 -7.69 -17.10 5.86
C LEU A 11 -7.85 -15.78 6.65
N LEU A 12 -7.19 -15.62 7.79
CA LEU A 12 -7.24 -14.38 8.56
C LEU A 12 -6.51 -13.23 7.87
N ILE A 13 -5.50 -13.51 7.05
CA ILE A 13 -4.74 -12.48 6.32
C ILE A 13 -5.64 -11.67 5.36
N PRO A 14 -6.37 -12.27 4.40
CA PRO A 14 -7.25 -11.51 3.50
C PRO A 14 -8.41 -10.84 4.25
N VAL A 15 -8.91 -11.45 5.35
CA VAL A 15 -9.94 -10.83 6.19
C VAL A 15 -9.38 -9.58 6.88
N PHE A 16 -8.20 -9.66 7.48
CA PHE A 16 -7.53 -8.52 8.10
C PHE A 16 -7.24 -7.42 7.08
N TYR A 17 -6.76 -7.79 5.90
CA TYR A 17 -6.54 -6.85 4.81
C TYR A 17 -7.83 -6.16 4.37
N ALA A 18 -8.92 -6.91 4.19
CA ALA A 18 -10.23 -6.34 3.86
C ALA A 18 -10.73 -5.39 4.96
N LEU A 19 -10.53 -5.73 6.24
CA LEU A 19 -10.85 -4.86 7.36
C LEU A 19 -10.03 -3.57 7.35
N LEU A 20 -8.74 -3.63 7.00
CA LEU A 20 -7.91 -2.42 6.85
C LEU A 20 -8.40 -1.53 5.70
N VAL A 21 -8.74 -2.11 4.55
CA VAL A 21 -9.31 -1.37 3.42
C VAL A 21 -10.63 -0.72 3.81
N LEU A 22 -11.52 -1.47 4.49
CA LEU A 22 -12.79 -0.94 4.98
C LEU A 22 -12.58 0.18 5.99
N LEU A 23 -11.63 0.02 6.93
CA LEU A 23 -11.30 1.06 7.90
C LEU A 23 -10.78 2.32 7.20
N TRP A 24 -9.85 2.16 6.25
CA TRP A 24 -9.29 3.28 5.48
C TRP A 24 -10.37 4.03 4.70
N ALA A 25 -11.29 3.31 4.07
CA ALA A 25 -12.41 3.87 3.31
C ALA A 25 -13.45 4.56 4.21
N ALA A 26 -13.85 3.89 5.30
CA ALA A 26 -14.93 4.32 6.17
C ALA A 26 -14.55 5.45 7.13
N LEU A 27 -13.25 5.77 7.28
CA LEU A 27 -12.84 6.96 8.03
C LEU A 27 -13.52 8.20 7.43
N PRO A 28 -14.13 9.07 8.25
CA PRO A 28 -14.76 10.29 7.75
C PRO A 28 -13.69 11.29 7.31
N SER A 29 -14.01 12.14 6.34
CA SER A 29 -13.14 13.24 5.86
C SER A 29 -13.78 14.59 6.17
N PRO A 30 -13.89 15.00 7.46
CA PRO A 30 -14.45 16.29 7.79
C PRO A 30 -13.48 17.41 7.39
N GLU A 31 -13.97 18.41 6.66
CA GLU A 31 -13.19 19.61 6.35
C GLU A 31 -12.78 20.33 7.63
N VAL A 32 -11.53 20.81 7.67
CA VAL A 32 -11.03 21.61 8.78
C VAL A 32 -11.20 23.08 8.42
N PRO A 33 -11.95 23.87 9.22
CA PRO A 33 -12.22 25.27 8.93
C PRO A 33 -11.01 26.12 9.26
N TRP A 34 -10.00 26.09 8.39
CA TRP A 34 -8.93 27.09 8.35
C TRP A 34 -9.22 28.22 7.35
N GLY A 35 -10.16 28.01 6.42
CA GLY A 35 -10.39 28.88 5.27
C GLY A 35 -11.04 30.22 5.61
N THR A 36 -11.82 30.31 6.68
CA THR A 36 -12.31 31.57 7.22
C THR A 36 -11.60 31.76 8.55
N ASP A 37 -10.88 32.86 8.74
CA ASP A 37 -10.15 33.14 9.98
C ASP A 37 -11.15 33.46 11.12
N ILE A 38 -11.97 32.47 11.51
CA ILE A 38 -13.14 32.68 12.37
C ILE A 38 -12.69 33.19 13.75
N VAL A 39 -11.43 33.00 14.18
CA VAL A 39 -10.95 33.47 15.49
C VAL A 39 -9.42 33.59 15.60
N GLY A 40 -8.67 33.95 14.56
CA GLY A 40 -7.19 34.06 14.65
C GLY A 40 -6.48 32.74 15.00
N LYS A 41 -7.18 31.60 14.97
CA LYS A 41 -6.64 30.29 15.39
C LYS A 41 -5.50 29.83 14.50
N ALA A 42 -5.59 30.18 13.22
CA ALA A 42 -4.59 29.83 12.24
C ALA A 42 -3.33 30.68 12.44
N ALA A 43 -3.51 31.99 12.65
CA ALA A 43 -2.43 32.88 13.05
C ALA A 43 -1.77 32.43 14.36
N GLU A 44 -2.56 32.06 15.38
CA GLU A 44 -2.05 31.54 16.65
C GLU A 44 -1.28 30.21 16.48
N HIS A 45 -1.78 29.30 15.64
CA HIS A 45 -1.10 28.05 15.36
C HIS A 45 0.25 28.28 14.67
N LEU A 46 0.28 29.15 13.65
CA LEU A 46 1.51 29.56 12.97
C LEU A 46 2.45 30.29 13.92
N TRP A 47 1.96 31.23 14.75
CA TRP A 47 2.76 31.96 15.73
C TRP A 47 3.50 31.05 16.71
N ARG A 48 2.85 29.95 17.12
CA ARG A 48 3.44 28.93 18.00
C ARG A 48 4.45 28.01 17.30
N GLY A 49 4.82 28.29 16.04
CA GLY A 49 5.71 27.45 15.24
C GLY A 49 5.02 26.24 14.61
N GLY A 50 3.69 26.21 14.58
CA GLY A 50 2.93 25.18 13.89
C GLY A 50 3.09 25.27 12.37
N THR A 51 2.79 24.16 11.69
CA THR A 51 2.81 24.08 10.23
C THR A 51 1.41 23.81 9.72
N ILE A 52 0.95 24.66 8.79
CA ILE A 52 -0.35 24.51 8.12
C ILE A 52 -0.11 24.07 6.69
N THR A 53 -0.56 22.86 6.37
CA THR A 53 -0.61 22.37 4.99
C THR A 53 -1.90 22.83 4.31
N ARG A 54 -1.77 23.38 3.11
CA ARG A 54 -2.90 23.78 2.26
C ARG A 54 -2.74 23.21 0.88
N VAL A 55 -3.86 22.73 0.35
CA VAL A 55 -3.97 22.20 -0.99
C VAL A 55 -4.78 23.14 -1.84
N TYR A 56 -4.23 23.46 -3.00
CA TYR A 56 -4.76 24.40 -3.97
C TYR A 56 -4.97 23.66 -5.30
N ASP A 57 -6.03 24.03 -6.02
CA ASP A 57 -6.24 23.57 -7.39
C ASP A 57 -5.34 24.37 -8.34
N VAL A 58 -4.78 23.72 -9.36
CA VAL A 58 -3.93 24.42 -10.34
C VAL A 58 -4.76 25.41 -11.14
N ASP A 59 -6.00 25.06 -11.51
CA ASP A 59 -6.80 25.90 -12.42
C ASP A 59 -7.40 27.14 -11.75
N ASP A 60 -7.49 27.15 -10.42
CA ASP A 60 -7.99 28.30 -9.65
C ASP A 60 -6.92 29.38 -9.45
N PHE A 61 -5.64 28.97 -9.42
CA PHE A 61 -4.52 29.85 -9.08
C PHE A 61 -3.62 30.18 -10.28
N PHE A 62 -3.61 29.32 -11.31
CA PHE A 62 -2.88 29.54 -12.55
C PHE A 62 -3.88 29.69 -13.71
N PRO A 63 -3.86 30.83 -14.42
CA PRO A 63 -4.73 31.03 -15.58
C PRO A 63 -4.63 29.87 -16.58
N TYR A 64 -5.75 29.53 -17.23
CA TYR A 64 -5.73 28.47 -18.26
C TYR A 64 -4.75 28.77 -19.41
N ALA A 65 -4.54 30.05 -19.70
CA ALA A 65 -3.60 30.52 -20.72
C ALA A 65 -2.13 30.54 -20.27
N ASP A 66 -1.83 30.25 -19.00
CA ASP A 66 -0.46 30.18 -18.49
C ASP A 66 0.31 29.06 -19.20
N SER A 67 1.35 29.44 -19.95
CA SER A 67 2.19 28.52 -20.72
C SER A 67 3.52 28.20 -20.04
N SER A 68 3.65 28.56 -18.76
CA SER A 68 4.83 28.22 -17.97
C SER A 68 5.03 26.70 -17.96
N PRO A 69 6.30 26.24 -18.07
CA PRO A 69 6.60 24.82 -18.23
C PRO A 69 6.09 23.98 -17.05
N TYR A 70 6.04 24.57 -15.85
CA TYR A 70 5.57 23.95 -14.62
C TYR A 70 4.06 23.67 -14.62
N VAL A 71 3.25 24.69 -14.97
CA VAL A 71 1.79 24.56 -15.06
C VAL A 71 1.40 23.61 -16.20
N HIS A 72 2.07 23.71 -17.35
CA HIS A 72 1.85 22.79 -18.45
C HIS A 72 2.20 21.34 -18.11
N LYS A 73 3.30 21.12 -17.38
CA LYS A 73 3.67 19.79 -16.90
C LYS A 73 2.59 19.25 -15.97
N ALA A 74 2.17 20.02 -14.96
CA ALA A 74 1.13 19.62 -14.01
C ALA A 74 -0.18 19.22 -14.73
N ARG A 75 -0.67 20.07 -15.64
CA ARG A 75 -1.88 19.80 -16.44
C ARG A 75 -1.74 18.56 -17.33
N ARG A 76 -0.61 18.36 -18.00
CA ARG A 76 -0.37 17.16 -18.85
C ARG A 76 -0.31 15.88 -18.03
N SER A 77 0.26 15.94 -16.82
CA SER A 77 0.29 14.82 -15.89
C SER A 77 -1.03 14.58 -15.15
N GLN A 78 -2.08 15.36 -15.45
CA GLN A 78 -3.36 15.33 -14.73
C GLN A 78 -3.17 15.56 -13.21
N ARG A 79 -2.18 16.37 -12.82
CA ARG A 79 -1.94 16.75 -11.42
C ARG A 79 -2.57 18.11 -11.19
N MET A 80 -3.87 18.08 -10.94
CA MET A 80 -4.68 19.29 -10.83
C MET A 80 -4.62 19.92 -9.43
N SER A 81 -3.86 19.36 -8.50
CA SER A 81 -3.73 19.94 -7.16
C SER A 81 -2.30 19.86 -6.64
N PHE A 82 -1.93 20.88 -5.87
CA PHE A 82 -0.62 20.97 -5.21
C PHE A 82 -0.74 21.40 -3.76
N ALA A 83 0.14 20.89 -2.91
CA ALA A 83 0.16 21.15 -1.48
C ALA A 83 1.39 21.96 -1.05
N LEU A 84 1.15 23.05 -0.34
CA LEU A 84 2.17 23.89 0.29
C LEU A 84 2.08 23.77 1.81
N ASP A 85 3.26 23.69 2.44
CA ASP A 85 3.42 23.73 3.88
C ASP A 85 3.88 25.13 4.29
N PHE A 86 3.08 25.80 5.12
CA PHE A 86 3.40 27.12 5.67
C PHE A 86 3.74 27.00 7.16
N ALA A 87 4.88 27.54 7.56
CA ALA A 87 5.25 27.66 8.96
C ALA A 87 5.77 29.06 9.24
N TYR A 88 5.48 29.59 10.42
CA TYR A 88 5.97 30.90 10.84
C TYR A 88 6.77 30.75 12.13
N ASN A 89 7.98 31.30 12.15
CA ASN A 89 8.80 31.34 13.36
C ASN A 89 8.79 32.75 13.93
N ALA A 90 8.09 32.93 15.04
CA ALA A 90 7.99 34.23 15.73
C ALA A 90 9.35 34.76 16.21
N SER A 91 10.29 33.88 16.57
CA SER A 91 11.60 34.31 17.09
C SER A 91 12.50 34.91 16.01
N SER A 92 12.50 34.32 14.81
CA SER A 92 13.28 34.81 13.67
C SER A 92 12.46 35.70 12.73
N ARG A 93 11.16 35.89 13.03
CA ARG A 93 10.16 36.49 12.13
C ARG A 93 10.26 35.93 10.71
N GLY A 94 10.48 34.62 10.64
CA GLY A 94 10.72 33.89 9.40
C GLY A 94 9.43 33.21 8.93
N LEU A 95 9.00 33.49 7.70
CA LEU A 95 7.99 32.71 7.01
C LEU A 95 8.69 31.60 6.22
N THR A 96 8.42 30.35 6.58
CA THR A 96 8.86 29.18 5.84
C THR A 96 7.74 28.73 4.92
N ILE A 97 8.05 28.62 3.63
CA ILE A 97 7.16 28.11 2.58
C ILE A 97 7.87 26.92 1.96
N GLY A 98 7.29 25.74 2.03
CA GLY A 98 7.97 24.55 1.54
C GLY A 98 7.05 23.43 1.11
N GLY A 99 7.69 22.35 0.71
CA GLY A 99 7.06 21.06 0.48
C GLY A 99 7.90 19.92 1.03
N PRO A 100 7.98 18.77 0.35
CA PRO A 100 8.56 17.56 0.94
C PRO A 100 10.10 17.56 0.99
N ARG A 101 10.78 18.34 0.14
CA ARG A 101 12.24 18.32 0.00
C ARG A 101 12.87 19.67 0.31
N ASP A 102 12.28 20.73 -0.23
CA ASP A 102 12.82 22.08 -0.10
C ASP A 102 11.84 23.00 0.64
N ALA A 103 12.42 23.93 1.39
CA ALA A 103 11.70 24.96 2.10
C ALA A 103 12.45 26.29 1.98
N GLN A 104 11.76 27.31 1.49
CA GLN A 104 12.26 28.67 1.39
C GLN A 104 11.89 29.44 2.66
N VAL A 105 12.87 30.14 3.24
CA VAL A 105 12.70 30.90 4.48
C VAL A 105 12.88 32.38 4.19
N TRP A 106 11.86 33.16 4.51
CA TRP A 106 11.81 34.59 4.23
C TRP A 106 11.69 35.41 5.51
N ASN A 107 12.55 36.42 5.66
CA ASN A 107 12.46 37.35 6.79
C ASN A 107 11.34 38.37 6.53
N VAL A 108 10.23 38.19 7.25
CA VAL A 108 9.00 38.97 7.11
C VAL A 108 9.25 40.45 7.47
N SER A 109 10.01 40.74 8.51
CA SER A 109 10.29 42.13 8.89
C SER A 109 11.12 42.86 7.84
N MET A 110 12.12 42.18 7.26
CA MET A 110 12.93 42.75 6.18
C MET A 110 12.08 43.08 4.96
N LEU A 111 11.18 42.18 4.56
CA LEU A 111 10.30 42.41 3.39
C LEU A 111 9.39 43.63 3.58
N VAL A 112 8.82 43.80 4.78
CA VAL A 112 7.96 44.95 5.11
C VAL A 112 8.77 46.24 5.20
N GLU A 113 9.97 46.19 5.75
CA GLU A 113 10.87 47.34 5.80
C GLU A 113 11.25 47.81 4.39
N VAL A 114 11.66 46.91 3.51
CA VAL A 114 11.97 47.23 2.10
C VAL A 114 10.74 47.80 1.40
N ALA A 115 9.56 47.20 1.59
CA ALA A 115 8.32 47.71 1.03
C ALA A 115 8.01 49.16 1.46
N SER A 116 8.39 49.57 2.67
CA SER A 116 8.15 50.95 3.16
C SER A 116 9.03 52.02 2.52
N TYR A 117 10.10 51.63 1.83
CA TYR A 117 11.00 52.56 1.12
C TYR A 117 10.69 52.66 -0.38
N GLU A 118 9.83 51.79 -0.91
CA GLU A 118 9.39 51.83 -2.31
C GLU A 118 8.32 52.91 -2.53
N ASP A 119 8.32 53.55 -3.71
CA ASP A 119 7.45 54.70 -4.02
C ASP A 119 5.95 54.40 -3.85
N ASP A 120 5.54 53.16 -4.14
CA ASP A 120 4.15 52.69 -4.01
C ASP A 120 3.85 51.99 -2.66
N ASN A 121 4.82 51.93 -1.75
CA ASN A 121 4.77 51.11 -0.54
C ASN A 121 4.53 49.61 -0.82
N VAL A 122 4.99 49.11 -1.98
CA VAL A 122 4.83 47.71 -2.38
C VAL A 122 6.18 47.19 -2.87
N TYR A 123 6.64 46.11 -2.24
CA TYR A 123 7.81 45.36 -2.68
C TYR A 123 7.38 43.99 -3.20
N LEU A 124 7.88 43.62 -4.38
CA LEU A 124 7.64 42.31 -4.99
C LEU A 124 8.98 41.59 -5.14
N THR A 125 9.09 40.37 -4.61
CA THR A 125 10.30 39.59 -4.75
C THR A 125 10.48 39.07 -6.18
N GLU A 126 11.71 38.67 -6.50
CA GLU A 126 11.97 37.77 -7.61
C GLU A 126 11.19 36.45 -7.44
N SER A 127 10.97 35.78 -8.57
CA SER A 127 10.34 34.45 -8.60
C SER A 127 11.25 33.42 -7.96
N PHE A 128 10.69 32.54 -7.14
CA PHE A 128 11.40 31.42 -6.55
C PHE A 128 10.58 30.14 -6.67
N GLY A 129 11.28 29.04 -6.96
CA GLY A 129 10.68 27.72 -7.04
C GLY A 129 10.52 27.05 -5.67
N VAL A 130 9.40 26.35 -5.48
CA VAL A 130 9.17 25.46 -4.33
C VAL A 130 8.72 24.10 -4.83
N ASP A 131 9.48 23.05 -4.51
CA ASP A 131 9.06 21.67 -4.71
C ASP A 131 7.83 21.38 -3.84
N VAL A 132 6.68 21.13 -4.47
CA VAL A 132 5.42 20.86 -3.80
C VAL A 132 4.92 19.44 -4.05
N LYS A 133 4.14 18.93 -3.10
CA LYS A 133 3.47 17.64 -3.23
C LYS A 133 2.33 17.82 -4.22
N THR A 134 2.31 17.03 -5.29
CA THR A 134 1.22 17.08 -6.27
C THR A 134 0.33 15.85 -6.19
N GLY A 135 -0.92 16.02 -6.58
CA GLY A 135 -1.86 14.92 -6.65
C GLY A 135 -3.09 15.24 -7.47
N ASP A 136 -3.96 14.23 -7.54
CA ASP A 136 -5.24 14.30 -8.24
C ASP A 136 -6.33 13.59 -7.42
N ARG A 137 -7.59 13.73 -7.84
CA ARG A 137 -8.76 13.05 -7.27
C ARG A 137 -9.04 11.70 -7.92
N ASP A 138 -8.11 11.15 -8.70
CA ASP A 138 -8.33 9.94 -9.47
C ASP A 138 -8.17 8.63 -8.66
N GLY A 139 -8.80 7.58 -9.19
CA GLY A 139 -8.57 6.14 -9.00
C GLY A 139 -8.51 5.57 -7.58
N VAL A 140 -7.59 6.06 -6.76
CA VAL A 140 -7.39 5.63 -5.38
C VAL A 140 -8.30 6.41 -4.44
N ASN A 141 -8.63 7.67 -4.75
CA ASN A 141 -9.38 8.53 -3.85
C ASN A 141 -10.89 8.25 -3.89
N LEU A 142 -11.51 8.14 -2.72
CA LEU A 142 -12.95 7.96 -2.60
C LEU A 142 -13.67 9.31 -2.75
N PRO A 143 -14.90 9.35 -3.29
CA PRO A 143 -15.56 10.62 -3.63
C PRO A 143 -15.90 11.50 -2.42
N TRP A 144 -15.86 10.96 -1.20
CA TRP A 144 -16.06 11.71 0.04
C TRP A 144 -14.75 12.17 0.70
N PHE A 145 -13.60 11.94 0.08
CA PHE A 145 -12.34 12.48 0.57
C PHE A 145 -12.29 13.96 0.23
N THR A 146 -11.80 14.75 1.19
CA THR A 146 -11.53 16.16 0.92
C THR A 146 -10.42 16.26 -0.13
N PRO A 147 -10.37 17.35 -0.92
CA PRO A 147 -9.34 17.51 -1.95
C PRO A 147 -7.93 17.43 -1.38
N ALA A 148 -7.71 17.95 -0.16
CA ALA A 148 -6.43 17.87 0.53
C ALA A 148 -6.03 16.44 0.89
N ASP A 149 -6.93 15.65 1.46
CA ASP A 149 -6.65 14.25 1.80
C ASP A 149 -6.36 13.46 0.52
N ALA A 150 -7.16 13.66 -0.53
CA ALA A 150 -6.99 13.01 -1.81
C ALA A 150 -5.61 13.30 -2.43
N THR A 151 -5.24 14.58 -2.48
CA THR A 151 -3.95 15.04 -3.05
C THR A 151 -2.77 14.49 -2.27
N LEU A 152 -2.81 14.54 -0.93
CA LEU A 152 -1.70 14.08 -0.10
C LEU A 152 -1.58 12.56 -0.04
N LEU A 153 -2.70 11.82 -0.04
CA LEU A 153 -2.67 10.36 -0.14
C LEU A 153 -2.18 9.93 -1.52
N PHE A 154 -2.57 10.63 -2.59
CA PHE A 154 -2.04 10.41 -3.93
C PHE A 154 -0.51 10.56 -3.92
N TRP A 155 -0.01 11.66 -3.34
CA TRP A 155 1.42 11.92 -3.22
C TRP A 155 2.15 10.84 -2.42
N ASP A 156 1.57 10.34 -1.31
CA ASP A 156 2.17 9.26 -0.52
C ASP A 156 2.34 7.93 -1.32
N ILE A 157 1.63 7.77 -2.45
CA ILE A 157 1.70 6.57 -3.30
C ILE A 157 2.70 6.76 -4.43
N HIS A 158 2.68 7.93 -5.08
CA HIS A 158 3.45 8.18 -6.30
C HIS A 158 4.74 8.96 -6.06
N GLU A 159 4.85 9.65 -4.90
CA GLU A 159 5.95 10.51 -4.50
C GLU A 159 6.31 11.61 -5.53
N GLU A 160 5.33 12.01 -6.35
CA GLU A 160 5.52 12.99 -7.42
C GLU A 160 5.61 14.42 -6.87
N VAL A 161 6.67 15.12 -7.25
CA VAL A 161 6.88 16.53 -6.90
C VAL A 161 6.96 17.38 -8.15
N VAL A 162 6.44 18.60 -8.05
CA VAL A 162 6.54 19.62 -9.09
C VAL A 162 7.06 20.88 -8.44
N ASP A 163 7.96 21.56 -9.14
CA ASP A 163 8.44 22.88 -8.76
C ASP A 163 7.35 23.91 -9.13
N VAL A 164 6.83 24.62 -8.13
CA VAL A 164 5.82 25.66 -8.32
C VAL A 164 6.49 27.03 -8.11
N PRO A 165 6.47 27.91 -9.13
CA PRO A 165 7.09 29.22 -9.01
C PRO A 165 6.16 30.15 -8.22
N LEU A 166 6.73 30.84 -7.23
CA LEU A 166 6.05 31.70 -6.29
C LEU A 166 6.73 33.07 -6.22
N ARG A 167 5.97 34.08 -5.77
CA ARG A 167 6.48 35.39 -5.38
C ARG A 167 5.90 35.83 -4.06
N LEU A 168 6.65 36.66 -3.34
CA LEU A 168 6.13 37.38 -2.19
C LEU A 168 5.89 38.83 -2.57
N ARG A 169 4.69 39.31 -2.23
CA ARG A 169 4.35 40.73 -2.26
C ARG A 169 4.23 41.22 -0.83
N ALA A 170 5.08 42.17 -0.45
CA ALA A 170 5.01 42.86 0.81
C ALA A 170 4.45 44.27 0.57
N HIS A 171 3.54 44.68 1.44
CA HIS A 171 2.99 46.03 1.47
C HIS A 171 3.52 46.76 2.71
N GLY A 172 3.76 48.06 2.60
CA GLY A 172 4.21 48.92 3.71
C GLY A 172 3.21 49.00 4.86
N ASP A 173 1.93 48.65 4.61
CA ASP A 173 0.89 48.46 5.61
C ASP A 173 1.02 47.13 6.39
N ARG A 174 2.13 46.41 6.19
CA ARG A 174 2.51 45.16 6.87
C ARG A 174 1.68 43.94 6.49
N ASN A 175 1.11 43.98 5.29
CA ASN A 175 0.51 42.82 4.66
C ASN A 175 1.53 42.10 3.78
N ILE A 176 1.69 40.80 3.99
CA ILE A 176 2.52 39.95 3.12
C ILE A 176 1.62 38.95 2.43
N GLN A 177 1.74 38.85 1.12
CA GLN A 177 0.98 37.95 0.28
C GLN A 177 1.93 36.97 -0.41
N VAL A 178 1.59 35.69 -0.35
CA VAL A 178 2.22 34.64 -1.16
C VAL A 178 1.40 34.46 -2.43
N LEU A 179 2.03 34.64 -3.58
CA LEU A 179 1.37 34.66 -4.88
C LEU A 179 1.94 33.56 -5.79
N PRO A 180 1.12 32.93 -6.64
CA PRO A 180 1.63 32.12 -7.73
C PRO A 180 2.32 33.01 -8.77
N ASP A 181 3.50 32.60 -9.22
CA ASP A 181 4.16 33.22 -10.36
C ASP A 181 3.66 32.60 -11.67
N SER A 182 3.52 33.41 -12.70
CA SER A 182 2.95 33.05 -14.00
C SER A 182 3.50 33.98 -15.07
N GLU A 183 3.44 33.58 -16.33
CA GLU A 183 3.86 34.43 -17.46
C GLU A 183 3.02 35.72 -17.58
N VAL A 184 1.88 35.77 -16.89
CA VAL A 184 1.02 36.95 -16.80
C VAL A 184 1.71 38.11 -16.08
N TRP A 185 2.71 37.84 -15.23
CA TRP A 185 3.50 38.88 -14.57
C TRP A 185 4.44 39.64 -15.52
N GLU A 186 4.81 39.07 -16.67
CA GLU A 186 5.78 39.66 -17.61
C GLU A 186 5.17 40.71 -18.54
N HIS A 187 3.83 40.76 -18.64
CA HIS A 187 3.14 41.66 -19.56
C HIS A 187 2.75 42.97 -18.85
N GLU A 188 3.30 44.11 -19.31
CA GLU A 188 3.05 45.45 -18.72
C GLU A 188 1.56 45.79 -18.60
N GLU A 189 0.71 45.35 -19.54
CA GLU A 189 -0.75 45.55 -19.47
C GLU A 189 -1.40 44.85 -18.25
N TYR A 190 -0.80 43.75 -17.79
CA TYR A 190 -1.28 42.95 -16.66
C TYR A 190 -0.72 43.41 -15.31
N ALA A 191 0.29 44.30 -15.30
CA ALA A 191 0.74 44.97 -14.08
C ALA A 191 -0.43 45.70 -13.38
N SER A 192 -1.33 46.29 -14.17
CA SER A 192 -2.58 46.91 -13.67
C SER A 192 -3.59 45.90 -13.11
N ARG A 193 -3.55 44.64 -13.56
CA ARG A 193 -4.41 43.53 -13.10
C ARG A 193 -3.81 42.72 -11.96
N GLN A 194 -2.63 43.10 -11.44
CA GLN A 194 -2.03 42.39 -10.30
C GLN A 194 -2.90 42.40 -9.04
N GLN A 195 -3.91 43.27 -8.96
CA GLN A 195 -4.91 43.28 -7.89
C GLN A 195 -5.94 42.13 -7.99
N SER A 196 -6.06 41.47 -9.16
CA SER A 196 -7.01 40.37 -9.36
C SER A 196 -6.42 38.99 -9.12
N ILE A 197 -5.11 38.87 -8.87
CA ILE A 197 -4.47 37.58 -8.57
C ILE A 197 -4.80 37.21 -7.13
N VAL A 198 -5.39 36.03 -6.96
CA VAL A 198 -5.79 35.54 -5.65
C VAL A 198 -4.54 35.03 -4.91
N PRO A 199 -4.17 35.61 -3.75
CA PRO A 199 -3.01 35.14 -3.00
C PRO A 199 -3.30 33.77 -2.38
N LEU A 200 -2.26 32.93 -2.32
CA LEU A 200 -2.31 31.62 -1.67
C LEU A 200 -2.41 31.75 -0.15
N LEU A 201 -1.74 32.75 0.41
CA LEU A 201 -1.71 33.10 1.83
C LEU A 201 -1.51 34.61 1.97
N THR A 202 -2.26 35.24 2.86
CA THR A 202 -2.03 36.62 3.29
C THR A 202 -1.76 36.65 4.79
N LEU A 203 -0.64 37.24 5.20
CA LEU A 203 -0.28 37.49 6.58
C LEU A 203 -0.48 38.98 6.88
N VAL A 204 -1.23 39.27 7.94
CA VAL A 204 -1.44 40.63 8.44
C VAL A 204 -0.70 40.76 9.77
N LEU A 205 0.25 41.70 9.82
CA LEU A 205 1.07 41.93 11.01
C LEU A 205 0.54 43.13 11.80
N ASP A 206 0.46 43.02 13.12
CA ASP A 206 0.10 44.14 14.00
C ASP A 206 1.35 44.90 14.46
N PRO A 207 1.47 46.20 14.17
CA PRO A 207 2.59 47.00 14.66
C PRO A 207 2.69 47.15 16.15
N THR A 208 1.54 47.09 16.81
CA THR A 208 1.39 47.55 18.19
C THR A 208 1.69 46.44 19.19
N ASP A 209 1.63 45.19 18.75
CA ASP A 209 1.86 44.02 19.57
C ASP A 209 3.15 43.31 19.15
N THR A 210 4.27 43.70 19.78
CA THR A 210 5.56 43.02 19.57
C THR A 210 5.58 41.58 20.10
N GLU A 211 4.64 41.21 20.98
CA GLU A 211 4.53 39.84 21.52
C GLU A 211 3.63 38.93 20.68
N ARG A 212 2.78 39.49 19.81
CA ARG A 212 1.95 38.77 18.82
C ARG A 212 1.85 39.54 17.52
N GLU A 213 2.99 39.72 16.87
CA GLU A 213 3.10 40.47 15.64
C GLU A 213 2.23 39.86 14.52
N LEU A 214 2.05 38.53 14.47
CA LEU A 214 1.13 37.91 13.51
C LEU A 214 -0.32 37.94 14.02
N ARG A 215 -1.13 38.82 13.41
CA ARG A 215 -2.53 39.02 13.80
C ARG A 215 -3.49 38.11 13.06
N HIS A 216 -3.35 38.06 11.73
CA HIS A 216 -4.20 37.25 10.87
C HIS A 216 -3.36 36.47 9.86
N ALA A 217 -3.79 35.24 9.60
CA ALA A 217 -3.35 34.42 8.50
C ALA A 217 -4.59 34.07 7.71
N ILE A 218 -4.72 34.62 6.51
CA ILE A 218 -5.92 34.58 5.69
C ILE A 218 -5.59 33.74 4.46
N TRP A 219 -6.41 32.72 4.24
CA TRP A 219 -6.40 31.96 2.99
C TRP A 219 -7.53 32.44 2.10
N PRO A 220 -7.39 32.29 0.78
CA PRO A 220 -8.48 32.61 -0.12
C PRO A 220 -9.68 31.74 0.25
N SER A 221 -10.84 32.36 0.40
CA SER A 221 -12.04 31.69 0.89
C SER A 221 -13.19 31.98 -0.07
N GLY A 222 -13.93 30.95 -0.45
CA GLY A 222 -15.13 31.07 -1.28
C GLY A 222 -15.11 30.18 -2.51
N ASP A 223 -16.20 30.21 -3.25
CA ASP A 223 -16.46 29.34 -4.42
C ASP A 223 -15.50 29.60 -5.59
N VAL A 224 -14.76 30.72 -5.56
CA VAL A 224 -13.91 31.19 -6.66
C VAL A 224 -12.52 30.56 -6.65
N ALA A 225 -11.98 30.24 -5.47
CA ALA A 225 -10.65 29.66 -5.33
C ALA A 225 -10.64 28.67 -4.15
N PRO A 226 -11.34 27.53 -4.29
CA PRO A 226 -11.40 26.52 -3.25
C PRO A 226 -10.00 26.04 -2.88
N ASN A 227 -9.78 25.97 -1.58
CA ASN A 227 -8.59 25.37 -1.00
C ASN A 227 -9.01 24.50 0.17
N SER A 228 -8.16 23.56 0.53
CA SER A 228 -8.49 22.61 1.57
C SER A 228 -7.28 22.30 2.44
N SER A 229 -7.57 21.87 3.66
CA SER A 229 -6.56 21.38 4.59
C SER A 229 -6.78 19.91 4.88
N PRO A 230 -5.72 19.19 5.26
CA PRO A 230 -5.83 17.79 5.64
C PRO A 230 -6.82 17.65 6.80
N THR A 231 -7.62 16.59 6.74
CA THR A 231 -8.61 16.32 7.78
C THR A 231 -7.94 15.85 9.07
N SER A 232 -8.67 15.89 10.19
CA SER A 232 -8.17 15.35 11.46
C SER A 232 -7.89 13.85 11.41
N THR A 233 -8.62 13.10 10.56
CA THR A 233 -8.46 11.66 10.37
C THR A 233 -7.38 11.31 9.33
N PHE A 234 -6.84 12.30 8.61
CA PHE A 234 -5.78 12.11 7.61
C PHE A 234 -4.59 11.30 8.15
N LYS A 235 -4.13 11.60 9.38
CA LYS A 235 -3.01 10.87 10.00
C LYS A 235 -3.33 9.38 10.19
N ALA A 236 -4.58 9.06 10.57
CA ALA A 236 -5.02 7.67 10.70
C ALA A 236 -5.12 6.99 9.33
N ARG A 237 -5.71 7.65 8.32
CA ARG A 237 -5.74 7.12 6.94
C ARG A 237 -4.33 6.84 6.42
N ARG A 238 -3.41 7.78 6.58
CA ARG A 238 -2.01 7.65 6.18
C ARG A 238 -1.32 6.48 6.86
N ALA A 239 -1.56 6.28 8.16
CA ALA A 239 -1.03 5.13 8.89
C ALA A 239 -1.55 3.79 8.34
N VAL A 240 -2.85 3.70 8.03
CA VAL A 240 -3.43 2.50 7.41
C VAL A 240 -2.86 2.29 6.00
N LEU A 241 -2.74 3.36 5.20
CA LEU A 241 -2.18 3.30 3.85
C LEU A 241 -0.73 2.80 3.86
N ARG A 242 0.10 3.23 4.81
CA ARG A 242 1.48 2.73 4.97
C ARG A 242 1.58 1.23 5.24
N ILE A 243 0.51 0.59 5.75
CA ILE A 243 0.43 -0.86 5.92
C ILE A 243 -0.11 -1.52 4.64
N LEU A 244 -1.12 -0.92 4.02
CA LEU A 244 -1.75 -1.42 2.80
C LEU A 244 -0.81 -1.37 1.58
N LEU A 245 -0.03 -0.31 1.40
CA LEU A 245 0.79 -0.12 0.20
C LEU A 245 1.85 -1.22 0.00
N PRO A 246 2.73 -1.49 0.99
CA PRO A 246 3.77 -2.51 0.83
C PRO A 246 3.17 -3.92 0.67
N SER A 247 2.05 -4.18 1.35
CA SER A 247 1.36 -5.47 1.23
C SER A 247 0.67 -5.62 -0.13
N TRP A 248 0.09 -4.55 -0.68
CA TRP A 248 -0.43 -4.53 -2.04
C TRP A 248 0.66 -4.79 -3.08
N PHE A 249 1.79 -4.07 -3.04
CA PHE A 249 2.90 -4.29 -3.97
C PHE A 249 3.46 -5.71 -3.87
N LEU A 250 3.56 -6.27 -2.66
CA LEU A 250 3.95 -7.67 -2.51
C LEU A 250 2.93 -8.63 -3.17
N VAL A 251 1.64 -8.37 -3.04
CA VAL A 251 0.60 -9.19 -3.67
C VAL A 251 0.61 -9.02 -5.19
N ALA A 252 0.65 -7.78 -5.68
CA ALA A 252 0.57 -7.40 -7.09
C ALA A 252 1.83 -7.80 -7.88
N ASP A 253 3.02 -7.53 -7.35
CA ASP A 253 4.27 -7.70 -8.08
C ASP A 253 4.91 -9.08 -7.85
N VAL A 254 4.65 -9.71 -6.69
CA VAL A 254 5.28 -10.99 -6.34
C VAL A 254 4.30 -12.16 -6.45
N LEU A 255 3.14 -12.08 -5.79
CA LEU A 255 2.23 -13.23 -5.70
C LEU A 255 1.43 -13.44 -6.99
N LEU A 256 0.75 -12.40 -7.48
CA LEU A 256 -0.09 -12.46 -8.68
C LEU A 256 0.66 -12.99 -9.92
N PRO A 257 1.88 -12.55 -10.24
CA PRO A 257 2.60 -13.04 -11.41
C PRO A 257 3.07 -14.49 -11.24
N ARG A 258 3.40 -14.92 -10.01
CA ARG A 258 3.79 -16.30 -9.71
C ARG A 258 2.60 -17.25 -9.81
N VAL A 259 1.47 -16.88 -9.21
CA VAL A 259 0.21 -17.64 -9.30
C VAL A 259 -0.28 -17.67 -10.75
N GLY A 260 -0.24 -16.53 -11.45
CA GLY A 260 -0.60 -16.43 -12.86
C GLY A 260 0.29 -17.33 -13.74
N ARG A 261 1.61 -17.33 -13.53
CA ARG A 261 2.53 -18.26 -14.22
C ARG A 261 2.20 -19.71 -13.92
N LEU A 262 1.90 -20.06 -12.66
CA LEU A 262 1.51 -21.42 -12.30
C LEU A 262 0.23 -21.85 -13.02
N ILE A 263 -0.79 -20.99 -13.05
CA ILE A 263 -2.05 -21.23 -13.76
C ILE A 263 -1.79 -21.40 -15.26
N LEU A 264 -0.95 -20.55 -15.86
CA LEU A 264 -0.57 -20.66 -17.27
C LEU A 264 0.16 -21.98 -17.55
N VAL A 265 1.11 -22.39 -16.71
CA VAL A 265 1.83 -23.66 -16.83
C VAL A 265 0.86 -24.85 -16.71
N LEU A 266 -0.08 -24.79 -15.77
CA LEU A 266 -1.09 -25.83 -15.62
C LEU A 266 -2.01 -25.90 -16.85
N ALA A 267 -2.50 -24.75 -17.32
CA ALA A 267 -3.37 -24.67 -18.50
C ALA A 267 -2.66 -25.15 -19.77
N THR A 268 -1.40 -24.77 -19.97
CA THR A 268 -0.59 -25.23 -21.12
C THR A 268 -0.31 -26.74 -21.03
N THR A 269 -0.03 -27.26 -19.83
CA THR A 269 0.16 -28.71 -19.62
C THR A 269 -1.12 -29.49 -19.93
N VAL A 270 -2.28 -29.02 -19.47
CA VAL A 270 -3.58 -29.63 -19.76
C VAL A 270 -3.90 -29.57 -21.26
N SER A 271 -3.65 -28.42 -21.90
CA SER A 271 -3.84 -28.25 -23.34
C SER A 271 -2.94 -29.18 -24.15
N PHE A 272 -1.66 -29.28 -23.79
CA PHE A 272 -0.71 -30.19 -24.42
C PHE A 272 -1.14 -31.65 -24.27
N ALA A 273 -1.52 -32.07 -23.06
CA ALA A 273 -2.03 -33.42 -22.81
C ALA A 273 -3.29 -33.73 -23.64
N PHE A 274 -4.19 -32.76 -23.80
CA PHE A 274 -5.37 -32.88 -24.66
C PHE A 274 -4.98 -33.09 -26.13
N TRP A 275 -4.10 -32.27 -26.68
CA TRP A 275 -3.66 -32.41 -28.08
C TRP A 275 -2.90 -33.71 -28.34
N MET A 276 -2.03 -34.12 -27.41
CA MET A 276 -1.36 -35.41 -27.49
C MET A 276 -2.34 -36.58 -27.47
N SER A 277 -3.39 -36.50 -26.64
CA SER A 277 -4.45 -37.51 -26.59
C SER A 277 -5.25 -37.56 -27.90
N LEU A 278 -5.53 -36.41 -28.50
CA LEU A 278 -6.23 -36.32 -29.79
C LEU A 278 -5.39 -36.90 -30.93
N ALA A 279 -4.11 -36.54 -31.01
CA ALA A 279 -3.17 -37.06 -31.98
C ALA A 279 -3.01 -38.59 -31.83
N TYR A 280 -2.86 -39.06 -30.59
CA TYR A 280 -2.83 -40.49 -30.28
C TYR A 280 -4.10 -41.20 -30.77
N ALA A 281 -5.29 -40.68 -30.47
CA ALA A 281 -6.55 -41.25 -30.93
C ALA A 281 -6.65 -41.28 -32.47
N ALA A 282 -6.22 -40.22 -33.15
CA ALA A 282 -6.20 -40.16 -34.61
C ALA A 282 -5.27 -41.22 -35.23
N VAL A 283 -4.06 -41.40 -34.67
CA VAL A 283 -3.11 -42.44 -35.10
C VAL A 283 -3.70 -43.83 -34.89
N VAL A 284 -4.27 -44.09 -33.71
CA VAL A 284 -4.91 -45.38 -33.40
C VAL A 284 -6.06 -45.67 -34.36
N LEU A 285 -6.93 -44.69 -34.64
CA LEU A 285 -8.05 -44.85 -35.58
C LEU A 285 -7.57 -45.05 -37.03
N ALA A 286 -6.52 -44.35 -37.45
CA ALA A 286 -5.92 -44.52 -38.77
C ALA A 286 -5.32 -45.94 -38.94
N CYS A 287 -4.56 -46.41 -37.94
CA CYS A 287 -4.00 -47.76 -37.91
C CYS A 287 -5.08 -48.84 -37.88
N TRP A 288 -6.16 -48.64 -37.11
CA TRP A 288 -7.30 -49.55 -37.09
C TRP A 288 -7.96 -49.64 -38.47
N LYS A 289 -8.26 -48.50 -39.08
CA LYS A 289 -8.85 -48.42 -40.42
C LYS A 289 -7.97 -49.12 -41.46
N ALA A 290 -6.65 -48.97 -41.36
CA ALA A 290 -5.68 -49.63 -42.26
C ALA A 290 -5.62 -51.16 -42.05
N SER A 291 -5.92 -51.67 -40.85
CA SER A 291 -5.86 -53.11 -40.57
C SER A 291 -6.99 -53.93 -41.21
N GLY A 292 -8.09 -53.27 -41.62
CA GLY A 292 -9.24 -53.92 -42.27
C GLY A 292 -10.13 -54.77 -41.35
N MET A 293 -9.91 -54.76 -40.02
CA MET A 293 -10.80 -55.46 -39.08
C MET A 293 -12.07 -54.66 -38.78
N ALA A 294 -13.22 -55.33 -38.82
CA ALA A 294 -14.53 -54.73 -38.57
C ALA A 294 -14.72 -54.28 -37.12
N ASP A 295 -14.18 -55.02 -36.14
CA ASP A 295 -14.37 -54.75 -34.72
C ASP A 295 -13.16 -54.04 -34.10
N PHE A 296 -13.38 -52.87 -33.50
CA PHE A 296 -12.33 -52.06 -32.88
C PHE A 296 -11.74 -52.70 -31.61
N TRP A 297 -12.56 -53.24 -30.72
CA TRP A 297 -12.12 -53.71 -29.39
C TRP A 297 -11.19 -54.93 -29.41
N PRO A 298 -11.44 -55.98 -30.21
CA PRO A 298 -10.50 -57.08 -30.35
C PRO A 298 -9.16 -56.63 -30.90
N TRP A 299 -9.16 -55.74 -31.91
CA TRP A 299 -7.93 -55.15 -32.47
C TRP A 299 -7.18 -54.29 -31.44
N ALA A 300 -7.88 -53.44 -30.69
CA ALA A 300 -7.26 -52.55 -29.70
C ALA A 300 -6.57 -53.33 -28.56
N ARG A 301 -6.99 -54.57 -28.27
CA ARG A 301 -6.32 -55.44 -27.30
C ARG A 301 -5.01 -56.02 -27.82
N THR A 302 -4.90 -56.24 -29.13
CA THR A 302 -3.70 -56.81 -29.75
C THR A 302 -2.70 -55.74 -30.19
N PHE A 303 -3.17 -54.52 -30.50
CA PHE A 303 -2.31 -53.41 -30.89
C PHE A 303 -1.46 -52.90 -29.71
N TRP A 304 -0.14 -52.88 -29.88
CA TRP A 304 0.83 -52.68 -28.81
C TRP A 304 0.67 -51.34 -28.06
N MET A 305 0.34 -50.25 -28.77
CA MET A 305 0.18 -48.93 -28.12
C MET A 305 -1.10 -48.85 -27.27
N THR A 306 -2.19 -49.47 -27.70
CA THR A 306 -3.47 -49.45 -26.97
C THR A 306 -3.54 -50.50 -25.87
N ARG A 307 -2.71 -51.55 -25.93
CA ARG A 307 -2.73 -52.66 -24.99
C ARG A 307 -2.59 -52.23 -23.52
N CYS A 308 -1.73 -51.25 -23.21
CA CYS A 308 -1.57 -50.74 -21.84
C CYS A 308 -2.83 -50.00 -21.36
N VAL A 309 -3.42 -49.17 -22.22
CA VAL A 309 -4.64 -48.40 -21.90
C VAL A 309 -5.85 -49.33 -21.74
N VAL A 310 -6.00 -50.30 -22.64
CA VAL A 310 -7.07 -51.30 -22.61
C VAL A 310 -6.91 -52.26 -21.42
N GLY A 311 -5.69 -52.60 -21.02
CA GLY A 311 -5.44 -53.35 -19.79
C GLY A 311 -5.90 -52.61 -18.53
N TYR A 312 -5.70 -51.29 -18.49
CA TYR A 312 -6.11 -50.45 -17.37
C TYR A 312 -7.64 -50.25 -17.31
N LEU A 313 -8.29 -50.07 -18.46
CA LEU A 313 -9.74 -49.91 -18.55
C LEU A 313 -10.49 -51.25 -18.43
N GLY A 314 -9.92 -52.33 -18.93
CA GLY A 314 -10.53 -53.66 -18.97
C GLY A 314 -10.79 -54.26 -17.58
N ALA A 315 -9.97 -53.90 -16.58
CA ALA A 315 -10.19 -54.30 -15.19
C ALA A 315 -11.40 -53.61 -14.54
N LYS A 316 -11.90 -52.50 -15.09
CA LYS A 316 -13.04 -51.74 -14.54
C LYS A 316 -14.35 -51.94 -15.30
N ILE A 317 -14.32 -52.46 -16.52
CA ILE A 317 -15.51 -52.66 -17.36
C ILE A 317 -15.99 -54.12 -17.30
N SER A 318 -15.43 -54.96 -16.40
CA SER A 318 -16.07 -56.24 -16.11
C SER A 318 -17.48 -55.96 -15.58
N PRO A 319 -18.54 -56.42 -16.25
CA PRO A 319 -19.90 -56.21 -15.76
C PRO A 319 -19.98 -56.73 -14.32
N PRO A 320 -20.65 -56.00 -13.41
CA PRO A 320 -20.87 -56.50 -12.06
C PRO A 320 -21.52 -57.87 -12.20
N LYS A 321 -20.76 -58.89 -11.81
CA LYS A 321 -21.26 -60.27 -11.72
C LYS A 321 -22.47 -60.21 -10.79
N ASP A 322 -23.63 -60.59 -11.31
CA ASP A 322 -24.93 -60.47 -10.65
C ASP A 322 -24.84 -60.70 -9.14
N PRO A 323 -25.24 -59.74 -8.29
CA PRO A 323 -25.40 -59.98 -6.86
C PRO A 323 -26.71 -60.74 -6.66
N ALA A 324 -26.74 -62.00 -7.06
CA ALA A 324 -27.71 -62.95 -6.59
C ALA A 324 -27.11 -63.66 -5.35
N GLU A 325 -27.80 -63.47 -4.24
CA GLU A 325 -27.81 -64.31 -3.02
C GLU A 325 -26.73 -64.06 -1.96
N GLY A 326 -27.12 -63.27 -0.96
CA GLY A 326 -26.37 -63.11 0.29
C GLY A 326 -27.16 -62.33 1.34
N LYS A 327 -28.26 -62.93 1.81
CA LYS A 327 -29.15 -62.48 2.89
C LYS A 327 -28.43 -62.51 4.26
N LEU A 328 -28.96 -61.74 5.21
CA LEU A 328 -28.67 -61.68 6.67
C LEU A 328 -27.51 -60.75 7.09
N ALA A 329 -27.60 -59.93 8.13
CA ALA A 329 -28.62 -59.75 9.16
C ALA A 329 -28.59 -58.32 9.71
N VAL A 330 -29.74 -57.94 10.22
CA VAL A 330 -30.02 -56.90 11.21
C VAL A 330 -28.94 -56.85 12.30
N ASP A 331 -28.46 -55.65 12.63
CA ASP A 331 -28.41 -55.30 14.06
C ASP A 331 -28.69 -53.80 14.27
N LYS A 332 -29.66 -53.56 15.15
CA LYS A 332 -30.19 -52.25 15.52
C LYS A 332 -29.62 -51.97 16.91
N GLY A 333 -28.52 -51.22 16.97
CA GLY A 333 -27.94 -50.72 18.21
C GLY A 333 -28.28 -49.24 18.40
N GLU A 334 -29.33 -48.97 19.18
CA GLU A 334 -29.58 -47.67 19.79
C GLU A 334 -28.50 -47.33 20.83
N GLY A 335 -28.18 -46.05 20.94
CA GLY A 335 -27.51 -45.47 22.10
C GLY A 335 -26.02 -45.21 21.90
N GLY A 336 -25.69 -43.97 21.55
CA GLY A 336 -24.30 -43.52 21.56
C GLY A 336 -24.25 -42.00 21.48
N GLU A 337 -23.75 -41.39 22.55
CA GLU A 337 -23.48 -39.97 22.72
C GLU A 337 -22.98 -39.30 21.43
N VAL A 338 -23.42 -38.05 21.22
CA VAL A 338 -22.95 -37.15 20.17
C VAL A 338 -21.47 -36.81 20.44
N ALA A 339 -20.60 -37.78 20.18
CA ALA A 339 -19.18 -37.56 20.00
C ALA A 339 -19.05 -36.62 18.81
N THR A 340 -18.49 -35.44 19.05
CA THR A 340 -18.15 -34.47 18.01
C THR A 340 -17.30 -35.18 16.96
N THR A 341 -17.93 -35.51 15.83
CA THR A 341 -17.31 -36.26 14.74
C THR A 341 -16.12 -35.47 14.24
N GLY A 342 -14.93 -36.05 14.41
CA GLY A 342 -13.72 -35.52 13.79
C GLY A 342 -13.85 -35.52 12.26
N PRO A 343 -13.00 -34.75 11.57
CA PRO A 343 -13.02 -34.65 10.12
C PRO A 343 -12.83 -36.04 9.48
N THR A 344 -13.70 -36.39 8.54
CA THR A 344 -13.72 -37.69 7.86
C THR A 344 -13.15 -37.55 6.45
N PRO A 345 -12.32 -38.50 5.97
CA PRO A 345 -11.78 -38.43 4.63
C PRO A 345 -12.91 -38.50 3.59
N LEU A 346 -12.83 -37.66 2.55
CA LEU A 346 -13.81 -37.63 1.48
C LEU A 346 -13.69 -38.91 0.63
N THR A 347 -14.75 -39.70 0.60
CA THR A 347 -14.83 -40.92 -0.21
C THR A 347 -15.36 -40.65 -1.62
N SER A 348 -15.91 -39.45 -1.88
CA SER A 348 -16.40 -39.05 -3.20
C SER A 348 -16.35 -37.52 -3.41
N PRO A 349 -16.33 -37.04 -4.67
CA PRO A 349 -16.41 -35.59 -4.97
C PRO A 349 -17.71 -34.95 -4.48
N TRP A 350 -18.82 -35.71 -4.46
CA TRP A 350 -20.10 -35.22 -3.97
C TRP A 350 -20.11 -35.02 -2.45
N ALA A 351 -19.32 -35.81 -1.71
CA ALA A 351 -19.16 -35.63 -0.27
C ALA A 351 -18.53 -34.27 0.09
N PHE A 352 -17.79 -33.63 -0.82
CA PHE A 352 -17.27 -32.28 -0.63
C PHE A 352 -18.40 -31.24 -0.55
N PHE A 353 -19.48 -31.40 -1.30
CA PHE A 353 -20.58 -30.41 -1.31
C PHE A 353 -21.58 -30.63 -0.18
N THR A 354 -21.60 -31.81 0.44
CA THR A 354 -22.50 -32.16 1.54
C THR A 354 -21.81 -32.11 2.91
N SER A 355 -20.50 -31.90 2.97
CA SER A 355 -19.74 -31.79 4.22
C SER A 355 -19.97 -30.42 4.89
N SER A 356 -20.07 -30.42 6.21
CA SER A 356 -20.11 -29.19 7.03
C SER A 356 -18.74 -28.51 7.17
N SER A 357 -17.64 -29.20 6.83
CA SER A 357 -16.28 -28.65 6.79
C SER A 357 -15.47 -29.25 5.62
N PRO A 358 -15.83 -28.91 4.37
CA PRO A 358 -15.35 -29.65 3.19
C PRO A 358 -13.85 -29.50 2.94
N LEU A 359 -13.25 -28.39 3.39
CA LEU A 359 -11.80 -28.18 3.30
C LEU A 359 -11.03 -29.03 4.32
N ASP A 360 -11.52 -29.15 5.56
CA ASP A 360 -10.87 -29.98 6.59
C ASP A 360 -10.92 -31.46 6.18
N ASP A 361 -12.05 -31.92 5.63
CA ASP A 361 -12.22 -33.28 5.11
C ASP A 361 -11.31 -33.52 3.88
N LEU A 362 -11.22 -32.56 2.95
CA LEU A 362 -10.28 -32.62 1.81
C LEU A 362 -8.84 -32.81 2.28
N PHE A 363 -8.40 -32.08 3.29
CA PHE A 363 -7.03 -32.18 3.82
C PHE A 363 -6.77 -33.46 4.62
N VAL A 364 -7.78 -34.09 5.21
CA VAL A 364 -7.66 -35.43 5.83
C VAL A 364 -7.57 -36.52 4.77
N THR A 365 -8.17 -36.30 3.60
CA THR A 365 -8.21 -37.26 2.49
C THR A 365 -6.82 -37.50 1.90
N PHE A 366 -5.99 -36.46 1.78
CA PHE A 366 -4.64 -36.58 1.25
C PHE A 366 -3.61 -36.79 2.37
N GLU A 367 -2.85 -37.87 2.30
CA GLU A 367 -1.85 -38.22 3.33
C GLU A 367 -0.77 -37.15 3.50
N ALA A 368 -0.40 -36.46 2.41
CA ALA A 368 0.55 -35.37 2.41
C ALA A 368 0.07 -34.13 3.21
N THR A 369 -1.26 -33.94 3.33
CA THR A 369 -1.85 -32.78 4.01
C THR A 369 -2.35 -33.08 5.42
N LYS A 370 -2.39 -34.36 5.84
CA LYS A 370 -2.68 -34.77 7.23
C LYS A 370 -1.89 -33.99 8.30
N PRO A 371 -0.61 -33.59 8.11
CA PRO A 371 0.11 -32.80 9.11
C PRO A 371 -0.48 -31.41 9.35
N LEU A 372 -1.14 -30.81 8.35
CA LEU A 372 -1.69 -29.45 8.42
C LEU A 372 -3.01 -29.38 9.22
N VAL A 373 -3.74 -30.50 9.30
CA VAL A 373 -5.03 -30.63 10.01
C VAL A 373 -4.84 -31.01 11.47
N ARG A 374 -3.70 -31.61 11.82
CA ARG A 374 -3.42 -31.97 13.22
C ARG A 374 -3.31 -30.69 14.04
N PRO A 375 -4.11 -30.53 15.12
CA PRO A 375 -3.92 -29.40 16.01
C PRO A 375 -2.49 -29.45 16.54
N ILE A 376 -1.80 -28.30 16.53
CA ILE A 376 -0.46 -28.15 17.10
C ILE A 376 -0.58 -28.46 18.60
N GLY A 377 -0.45 -29.73 18.94
CA GLY A 377 -0.56 -30.23 20.30
C GLY A 377 0.70 -29.87 21.06
N ARG A 378 0.53 -29.30 22.25
CA ARG A 378 1.58 -29.06 23.27
C ARG A 378 2.40 -30.31 23.66
N SER A 379 2.15 -31.48 23.08
CA SER A 379 2.80 -32.75 23.41
C SER A 379 4.19 -32.94 22.79
N GLY A 380 4.60 -32.11 21.82
CA GLY A 380 5.90 -32.26 21.15
C GLY A 380 7.13 -31.76 21.93
N LEU A 381 6.96 -30.95 22.97
CA LEU A 381 8.07 -30.25 23.64
C LEU A 381 8.61 -30.94 24.91
N ARG A 382 8.13 -32.13 25.28
CA ARG A 382 8.47 -32.76 26.58
C ARG A 382 9.25 -34.08 26.49
N ARG A 383 9.85 -34.42 25.35
CA ARG A 383 10.56 -35.70 25.20
C ARG A 383 11.93 -35.58 24.54
N ARG A 384 12.85 -34.85 25.20
CA ARG A 384 14.31 -34.95 25.00
C ARG A 384 15.07 -34.34 26.17
N ARG A 385 15.00 -34.98 27.34
CA ARG A 385 16.06 -34.91 28.36
C ARG A 385 15.89 -36.06 29.33
N THR A 386 17.03 -36.54 29.82
CA THR A 386 17.28 -37.66 30.75
C THR A 386 17.22 -39.06 30.16
N GLY A 387 18.41 -39.57 29.83
CA GLY A 387 18.69 -40.97 29.53
C GLY A 387 20.10 -41.09 28.98
N ASP A 388 21.03 -41.49 29.85
CA ASP A 388 22.35 -42.09 29.56
C ASP A 388 23.53 -41.15 29.29
N LEU A 389 24.30 -40.90 30.36
CA LEU A 389 25.77 -40.97 30.38
C LEU A 389 26.26 -40.85 31.84
N GLU A 390 26.15 -41.97 32.57
CA GLU A 390 26.98 -42.27 33.74
C GLU A 390 28.02 -43.30 33.31
N GLY A 391 29.30 -43.04 33.61
CA GLY A 391 30.32 -44.07 33.67
C GLY A 391 31.61 -43.82 32.89
N GLN A 392 32.43 -42.83 33.28
CA GLN A 392 33.87 -43.06 33.37
C GLN A 392 34.56 -42.06 34.33
N VAL A 393 34.97 -42.62 35.46
CA VAL A 393 35.95 -42.18 36.46
C VAL A 393 37.32 -42.60 35.88
N GLU A 394 38.46 -41.89 35.93
CA GLU A 394 39.17 -41.28 37.06
C GLU A 394 40.40 -40.47 36.57
N SER A 395 40.65 -39.31 37.19
CA SER A 395 41.95 -38.76 37.64
C SER A 395 43.06 -38.28 36.66
N ALA A 396 43.39 -36.99 36.75
CA ALA A 396 44.72 -36.48 37.14
C ALA A 396 44.65 -34.97 37.44
N ALA A 397 45.51 -34.53 38.37
CA ALA A 397 45.38 -33.30 39.13
C ALA A 397 46.21 -32.11 38.61
N SER A 398 45.76 -30.94 39.05
CA SER A 398 46.55 -29.82 39.59
C SER A 398 47.15 -28.74 38.69
N SER A 399 47.04 -27.52 39.25
CA SER A 399 47.74 -26.26 38.96
C SER A 399 47.33 -25.53 37.68
N SER A 400 47.34 -24.21 37.57
CA SER A 400 47.36 -23.06 38.49
C SER A 400 47.37 -21.84 37.57
N ALA A 401 46.72 -20.75 37.97
CA ALA A 401 47.04 -19.36 37.59
C ALA A 401 47.01 -18.96 36.10
N ALA A 402 46.32 -17.84 35.85
CA ALA A 402 46.86 -16.62 35.22
C ALA A 402 45.83 -15.93 34.32
N SER A 403 45.31 -14.84 34.87
CA SER A 403 44.95 -13.57 34.24
C SER A 403 45.58 -13.25 32.88
N LYS A 404 44.73 -12.74 31.97
CA LYS A 404 44.97 -11.73 30.92
C LYS A 404 43.57 -11.38 30.38
N GLU A 405 42.96 -10.22 30.58
CA GLU A 405 43.44 -8.84 30.44
C GLU A 405 44.20 -8.63 29.13
N VAL A 406 43.45 -8.29 28.07
CA VAL A 406 43.95 -7.54 26.92
C VAL A 406 42.85 -6.58 26.49
N ASP A 407 43.00 -5.36 26.98
CA ASP A 407 42.55 -4.13 26.35
C ASP A 407 43.03 -4.04 24.89
N GLY A 408 42.21 -3.40 24.07
CA GLY A 408 42.53 -3.06 22.69
C GLY A 408 41.80 -1.78 22.28
N GLU A 409 41.94 -0.73 23.09
CA GLU A 409 41.73 0.66 22.71
C GLU A 409 42.99 1.17 21.98
N ASN A 410 42.81 1.67 20.75
CA ASN A 410 43.67 2.65 20.07
C ASN A 410 43.18 2.82 18.63
N VAL A 411 43.21 3.97 17.96
CA VAL A 411 43.41 5.38 18.33
C VAL A 411 43.20 6.14 16.99
N THR A 412 42.60 7.32 17.10
CA THR A 412 42.67 8.50 16.21
C THR A 412 43.08 8.36 14.73
N GLY A 413 42.25 8.94 13.86
CA GLY A 413 42.64 9.43 12.54
C GLY A 413 41.97 10.77 12.27
N GLU A 414 42.63 11.84 12.71
CA GLU A 414 42.29 13.24 12.45
C GLU A 414 43.08 13.73 11.22
N SER A 415 42.49 14.67 10.47
CA SER A 415 43.13 15.62 9.55
C SER A 415 43.61 15.16 8.17
N SER A 416 43.01 15.73 7.12
CA SER A 416 43.72 16.64 6.21
C SER A 416 42.73 17.40 5.34
N ALA A 417 42.67 18.71 5.56
CA ALA A 417 42.27 19.68 4.56
C ALA A 417 43.26 19.66 3.39
N ALA A 418 42.80 20.07 2.20
CA ALA A 418 43.66 20.61 1.15
C ALA A 418 42.87 21.70 0.42
N PRO A 419 43.47 22.90 0.25
CA PRO A 419 42.97 23.93 -0.65
C PRO A 419 43.63 23.80 -2.03
N GLU A 420 42.86 24.09 -3.08
CA GLU A 420 43.26 24.89 -4.25
C GLU A 420 42.01 25.46 -4.91
#